data_AF-A0A2V8PVP2-F1
#
_entry.id   AF-A0A2V8PVP2-F1
#
_cell.length_a   1.000
_cell.length_b   1.000
_cell.length_c   1.000
_cell.angle_alpha   90.00
_cell.angle_beta   90.00
_cell.angle_gamma   90.00
#
_symmetry.space_group_name_H-M   'P 1'
#
loop_
_entity.id
_entity.type
_entity.pdbx_description
1 polymer ?
#
loop_
_entity_poly.entity_id
_entity_poly.type
_entity_poly.pdbx_seq_one_letter_code
_entity_poly.pdbx_strand_id
1 'polypeptide(L)'
;MTTLALLSWVVLIAGNAMAQASGPRADGFRGLILNQTSSEDAIRILGQPAGDKTDRLDLSKISKWLDPKHKEKIFRQLSFKNVGDFSQIQLSFLENKLVIIELTFKKNVAPERVNNIFGVEFATVGG
;
A
#
# COMPACT_ATOMS: atom_id res chain seq x y z
N MET A 1 -7.50 -56.83 22.90
CA MET A 1 -7.28 -56.09 21.63
C MET A 1 -7.78 -54.67 21.86
N THR A 2 -6.85 -53.73 21.98
CA THR A 2 -7.08 -52.32 22.29
C THR A 2 -7.12 -51.51 21.01
N THR A 3 -8.21 -50.78 20.78
CA THR A 3 -8.30 -49.77 19.71
C THR A 3 -8.65 -48.43 20.32
N LEU A 4 -7.63 -47.58 20.49
CA LEU A 4 -7.78 -46.15 20.71
C LEU A 4 -8.20 -45.50 19.38
N ALA A 5 -9.36 -44.87 19.35
CA ALA A 5 -9.74 -43.97 18.25
C ALA A 5 -9.29 -42.54 18.61
N LEU A 6 -8.25 -42.07 17.93
CA LEU A 6 -7.78 -40.67 17.97
C LEU A 6 -8.73 -39.82 17.10
N LEU A 7 -9.53 -38.96 17.74
CA LEU A 7 -10.32 -37.91 17.09
C LEU A 7 -9.42 -36.71 16.81
N SER A 8 -8.94 -36.61 15.57
CA SER A 8 -8.24 -35.44 15.04
C SER A 8 -9.25 -34.34 14.67
N TRP A 9 -9.30 -33.26 15.45
CA TRP A 9 -10.02 -32.05 15.08
C TRP A 9 -9.15 -31.19 14.15
N VAL A 10 -9.45 -31.24 12.85
CA VAL A 10 -8.91 -30.28 11.87
C VAL A 10 -9.84 -29.06 11.86
N VAL A 11 -9.40 -27.96 12.47
CA VAL A 11 -10.08 -26.68 12.34
C VAL A 11 -9.64 -26.05 11.01
N LEU A 12 -10.48 -26.18 9.99
CA LEU A 12 -10.37 -25.43 8.74
C LEU A 12 -10.77 -23.98 9.02
N ILE A 13 -9.78 -23.12 9.25
CA ILE A 13 -9.99 -21.67 9.23
C ILE A 13 -10.13 -21.27 7.75
N ALA A 14 -11.38 -21.18 7.29
CA ALA A 14 -11.71 -20.51 6.05
C ALA A 14 -11.42 -19.01 6.21
N GLY A 15 -10.19 -18.60 5.90
CA GLY A 15 -9.84 -17.19 5.78
C GLY A 15 -10.61 -16.58 4.62
N ASN A 16 -11.51 -15.64 4.93
CA ASN A 16 -12.28 -14.90 3.92
C ASN A 16 -11.32 -14.29 2.88
N ALA A 17 -11.47 -14.72 1.63
CA ALA A 17 -10.82 -14.10 0.50
C ALA A 17 -11.40 -12.68 0.34
N MET A 18 -10.70 -11.67 0.88
CA MET A 18 -10.95 -10.29 0.45
C MET A 18 -10.33 -10.11 -0.92
N ALA A 19 -11.04 -10.58 -1.94
CA ALA A 19 -10.78 -10.27 -3.33
C ALA A 19 -11.94 -9.44 -3.88
N GLN A 20 -11.59 -8.43 -4.67
CA GLN A 20 -12.44 -7.67 -5.60
C GLN A 20 -13.14 -6.42 -5.06
N ALA A 21 -12.38 -5.31 -5.06
CA ALA A 21 -12.88 -4.05 -5.60
C ALA A 21 -11.88 -3.54 -6.64
N SER A 22 -11.68 -4.32 -7.70
CA SER A 22 -10.71 -4.04 -8.78
C SER A 22 -11.35 -3.17 -9.87
N GLY A 23 -11.74 -1.95 -9.51
CA GLY A 23 -12.02 -0.87 -10.45
C GLY A 23 -11.03 0.26 -10.19
N PRO A 24 -10.69 1.09 -11.20
CA PRO A 24 -9.88 2.28 -10.98
C PRO A 24 -10.54 3.17 -9.94
N ARG A 25 -9.81 3.45 -8.86
CA ARG A 25 -10.26 4.31 -7.78
C ARG A 25 -9.23 5.42 -7.59
N ALA A 26 -9.69 6.66 -7.46
CA ALA A 26 -8.81 7.81 -7.26
C ALA A 26 -7.98 7.70 -5.97
N ASP A 27 -8.47 6.97 -4.97
CA ASP A 27 -7.82 6.69 -3.69
C ASP A 27 -7.14 5.31 -3.63
N GLY A 28 -7.05 4.59 -4.77
CA GLY A 28 -6.58 3.21 -4.84
C GLY A 28 -5.36 3.02 -5.74
N PHE A 29 -4.39 2.20 -5.30
CA PHE A 29 -3.25 1.79 -6.11
C PHE A 29 -2.89 0.32 -5.86
N ARG A 30 -3.02 -0.55 -6.88
CA ARG A 30 -2.70 -1.99 -6.82
C ARG A 30 -3.33 -2.73 -5.61
N GLY A 31 -4.56 -2.35 -5.23
CA GLY A 31 -5.27 -2.91 -4.08
C GLY A 31 -4.98 -2.24 -2.74
N LEU A 32 -4.03 -1.30 -2.69
CA LEU A 32 -3.86 -0.38 -1.57
C LEU A 32 -4.90 0.73 -1.68
N ILE A 33 -5.55 1.08 -0.57
CA ILE A 33 -6.61 2.09 -0.51
C ILE A 33 -6.29 3.04 0.65
N LEU A 34 -6.27 4.35 0.36
CA LEU A 34 -6.04 5.38 1.37
C LEU A 34 -7.10 5.31 2.49
N ASN A 35 -6.67 5.56 3.72
CA ASN A 35 -7.44 5.51 4.95
C ASN A 35 -8.11 4.16 5.28
N GLN A 36 -7.81 3.09 4.51
CA GLN A 36 -8.39 1.76 4.67
C GLN A 36 -7.33 0.68 4.84
N THR A 37 -6.29 0.68 4.00
CA THR A 37 -5.26 -0.37 4.03
C THR A 37 -4.40 -0.28 5.28
N SER A 38 -4.27 -1.41 5.97
CA SER A 38 -3.34 -1.59 7.11
C SER A 38 -1.91 -1.85 6.65
N SER A 39 -0.95 -1.69 7.55
CA SER A 39 0.45 -2.02 7.24
C SER A 39 0.66 -3.51 6.97
N GLU A 40 -0.10 -4.38 7.64
CA GLU A 40 -0.10 -5.82 7.43
C GLU A 40 -0.67 -6.21 6.07
N ASP A 41 -1.76 -5.56 5.65
CA ASP A 41 -2.33 -5.75 4.31
C ASP A 41 -1.37 -5.31 3.22
N ALA A 42 -0.67 -4.20 3.42
CA ALA A 42 0.34 -3.73 2.47
C ALA A 42 1.49 -4.73 2.30
N ILE A 43 1.96 -5.36 3.38
CA ILE A 43 2.99 -6.41 3.33
C ILE A 43 2.45 -7.64 2.58
N ARG A 44 1.17 -8.00 2.77
CA ARG A 44 0.54 -9.09 2.02
C ARG A 44 0.41 -8.78 0.52
N ILE A 45 0.14 -7.52 0.17
CA ILE A 45 -0.06 -7.08 -1.23
C ILE A 45 1.27 -6.89 -1.97
N LEU A 46 2.26 -6.26 -1.34
CA LEU A 46 3.54 -5.88 -1.97
C LEU A 46 4.71 -6.81 -1.63
N GLY A 47 4.54 -7.73 -0.69
CA GLY A 47 5.58 -8.62 -0.19
C GLY A 47 6.37 -8.02 0.99
N GLN A 48 7.55 -8.57 1.26
CA GLN A 48 8.36 -8.14 2.39
C GLN A 48 8.98 -6.75 2.14
N PRO A 49 8.85 -5.78 3.06
CA PRO A 49 9.47 -4.47 2.92
C PRO A 49 11.00 -4.57 3.04
N ALA A 50 11.70 -3.73 2.28
CA ALA A 50 13.13 -3.53 2.39
C ALA A 50 13.52 -2.67 3.61
N GLY A 51 12.56 -1.95 4.18
CA GLY A 51 12.74 -1.18 5.40
C GLY A 51 11.41 -0.84 6.05
N ASP A 52 11.40 -0.85 7.37
CA ASP A 52 10.26 -0.54 8.23
C ASP A 52 10.78 0.38 9.34
N LYS A 53 10.33 1.63 9.34
CA LYS A 53 10.76 2.63 10.31
C LYS A 53 9.59 3.43 10.83
N THR A 54 9.76 4.02 11.99
CA THR A 54 8.75 4.87 12.60
C THR A 54 9.37 6.25 12.78
N ASP A 55 8.82 7.25 12.07
CA ASP A 55 9.45 8.56 11.93
C ASP A 55 8.41 9.66 11.74
N ARG A 56 8.81 10.91 11.98
CA ARG A 56 8.00 12.07 11.57
C ARG A 56 8.14 12.23 10.07
N LEU A 57 7.03 12.43 9.37
CA LEU A 57 7.13 12.78 7.96
C LEU A 57 7.60 14.23 7.83
N ASP A 58 8.70 14.45 7.11
CA ASP A 58 9.03 15.77 6.62
C ASP A 58 8.03 16.15 5.52
N LEU A 59 6.90 16.72 5.96
CA LEU A 59 5.81 17.17 5.11
C LEU A 59 6.13 18.48 4.37
N SER A 60 7.36 18.99 4.36
CA SER A 60 7.69 20.26 3.70
C SER A 60 7.11 20.37 2.27
N LYS A 61 7.10 19.27 1.51
CA LYS A 61 6.53 19.20 0.15
C LYS A 61 5.00 19.05 0.08
N ILE A 62 4.37 18.48 1.10
CA ILE A 62 2.94 18.10 1.12
C ILE A 62 2.15 18.93 2.16
N SER A 63 2.82 19.88 2.80
CA SER A 63 2.33 20.67 3.94
C SER A 63 1.08 21.51 3.63
N LYS A 64 0.77 21.71 2.35
CA LYS A 64 -0.46 22.37 1.88
C LYS A 64 -1.65 21.42 1.74
N TRP A 65 -1.41 20.11 1.62
CA TRP A 65 -2.45 19.10 1.39
C TRP A 65 -2.85 18.36 2.67
N LEU A 66 -2.03 18.46 3.71
CA LEU A 66 -2.28 17.79 4.99
C LEU A 66 -2.56 18.83 6.08
N ASP A 67 -3.60 18.54 6.86
CA ASP A 67 -3.99 19.35 8.02
C ASP A 67 -2.78 19.51 8.97
N PRO A 68 -2.49 20.72 9.51
CA PRO A 68 -1.32 20.97 10.35
C PRO A 68 -1.19 19.99 11.53
N LYS A 69 -2.32 19.46 12.00
CA LYS A 69 -2.41 18.42 13.05
C LYS A 69 -1.66 17.13 12.71
N HIS A 70 -1.33 16.88 11.44
CA HIS A 70 -0.60 15.70 10.98
C HIS A 70 0.92 15.90 10.98
N LYS A 71 1.42 17.14 11.09
CA LYS A 71 2.87 17.45 11.10
C LYS A 71 3.58 16.94 12.36
N GLU A 72 2.85 16.79 13.46
CA GLU A 72 3.39 16.34 14.75
C GLU A 72 3.26 14.82 14.96
N LYS A 73 2.53 14.14 14.07
CA LYS A 73 2.24 12.71 14.23
C LYS A 73 3.42 11.86 13.76
N ILE A 74 3.62 10.76 14.47
CA ILE A 74 4.61 9.74 14.13
C ILE A 74 3.97 8.76 13.15
N PHE A 75 4.62 8.54 12.02
CA PHE A 75 4.13 7.63 10.97
C PHE A 75 5.02 6.40 10.93
N ARG A 76 4.40 5.22 10.77
CA ARG A 76 5.13 4.03 10.33
C ARG A 76 5.34 4.12 8.83
N GLN A 77 6.56 3.93 8.37
CA GLN A 77 6.94 3.99 6.97
C GLN A 77 7.49 2.64 6.53
N LEU A 78 6.83 2.06 5.52
CA LEU A 78 7.30 0.85 4.85
C LEU A 78 7.90 1.24 3.50
N SER A 79 9.09 0.73 3.20
CA SER A 79 9.77 0.95 1.92
C SER A 79 9.95 -0.37 1.17
N PHE A 80 9.63 -0.37 -0.12
CA PHE A 80 9.74 -1.51 -1.01
C PHE A 80 10.61 -1.12 -2.19
N LYS A 81 11.52 -2.00 -2.59
CA LYS A 81 12.45 -1.74 -3.70
C LYS A 81 12.10 -2.63 -4.89
N ASN A 82 12.26 -2.07 -6.09
CA ASN A 82 12.16 -2.79 -7.37
C ASN A 82 10.80 -3.44 -7.68
N VAL A 83 9.70 -2.90 -7.19
CA VAL A 83 8.34 -3.43 -7.42
C VAL A 83 7.79 -2.98 -8.78
N GLY A 84 7.71 -3.89 -9.76
CA GLY A 84 7.16 -3.59 -11.09
C GLY A 84 7.91 -2.46 -11.81
N ASP A 85 7.19 -1.41 -12.23
CA ASP A 85 7.74 -0.21 -12.87
C ASP A 85 8.45 0.75 -11.89
N PHE A 86 8.37 0.49 -10.58
CA PHE A 86 8.85 1.38 -9.52
C PHE A 86 10.18 0.92 -8.95
N SER A 87 11.15 1.83 -8.86
CA SER A 87 12.41 1.62 -8.15
C SER A 87 12.19 1.63 -6.65
N GLN A 88 11.23 2.44 -6.19
CA GLN A 88 10.81 2.53 -4.81
C GLN A 88 9.30 2.78 -4.71
N ILE A 89 8.66 2.07 -3.79
CA ILE A 89 7.34 2.40 -3.26
C ILE A 89 7.54 2.66 -1.77
N GLN A 90 7.10 3.82 -1.30
CA GLN A 90 7.12 4.16 0.11
C GLN A 90 5.69 4.43 0.59
N LEU A 91 5.29 3.69 1.61
CA LEU A 91 3.96 3.77 2.21
C LEU A 91 4.10 4.36 3.59
N SER A 92 3.24 5.31 3.92
CA SER A 92 3.20 5.90 5.26
C SER A 92 1.86 5.66 5.91
N PHE A 93 1.90 5.20 7.16
CA PHE A 93 0.74 4.79 7.94
C PHE A 93 0.62 5.66 9.17
N LEU A 94 -0.61 6.06 9.46
CA LEU A 94 -0.98 6.71 10.69
C LEU A 94 -2.08 5.91 11.38
N GLU A 95 -1.90 5.59 12.66
CA GLU A 95 -2.88 4.78 13.42
C GLU A 95 -3.23 3.47 12.67
N ASN A 96 -2.21 2.86 12.06
CA ASN A 96 -2.29 1.68 11.17
C ASN A 96 -3.20 1.84 9.94
N LYS A 97 -3.39 3.07 9.44
CA LYS A 97 -4.09 3.34 8.19
C LYS A 97 -3.18 4.03 7.19
N LEU A 98 -3.19 3.55 5.95
CA LEU A 98 -2.40 4.11 4.86
C LEU A 98 -2.85 5.56 4.58
N VAL A 99 -1.93 6.51 4.64
CA VAL A 99 -2.23 7.93 4.39
C VAL A 99 -1.49 8.51 3.19
N ILE A 100 -0.32 7.95 2.86
CA ILE A 100 0.53 8.44 1.78
C ILE A 100 1.12 7.25 1.02
N ILE A 101 1.10 7.36 -0.31
CA ILE A 101 1.79 6.48 -1.24
C ILE A 101 2.74 7.33 -2.07
N GLU A 102 4.04 7.13 -1.88
CA GLU A 102 5.09 7.75 -2.68
C GLU A 102 5.65 6.72 -3.66
N LEU A 103 5.66 7.08 -4.95
CA LEU A 103 6.03 6.20 -6.04
C LEU A 103 7.19 6.81 -6.84
N THR A 104 8.29 6.07 -6.93
CA THR A 104 9.46 6.46 -7.73
C THR A 104 9.62 5.48 -8.88
N PHE A 105 9.54 5.97 -10.11
CA PHE A 105 9.71 5.14 -11.30
C PHE A 105 11.17 4.70 -11.51
N LYS A 106 11.38 3.51 -12.11
CA LYS A 106 12.72 3.02 -12.48
C LYS A 106 13.36 3.83 -13.61
N LYS A 107 12.54 4.33 -14.53
CA LYS A 107 12.93 5.06 -15.73
C LYS A 107 11.87 6.10 -16.03
N ASN A 108 12.17 7.05 -16.92
CA ASN A 108 11.16 7.97 -17.43
C ASN A 108 9.98 7.18 -18.01
N VAL A 109 8.78 7.51 -17.55
CA VAL A 109 7.54 6.91 -18.02
C VAL A 109 6.92 7.86 -19.03
N ALA A 110 6.64 7.34 -20.22
CA ALA A 110 5.96 8.12 -21.24
C ALA A 110 4.50 8.39 -20.81
N PRO A 111 3.95 9.58 -21.05
CA PRO A 111 2.62 9.98 -20.57
C PRO A 111 1.51 8.96 -20.87
N GLU A 112 1.54 8.35 -22.05
CA GLU A 112 0.58 7.34 -22.49
C GLU A 112 0.57 6.06 -21.63
N ARG A 113 1.68 5.75 -20.95
CA ARG A 113 1.77 4.60 -20.05
C ARG A 113 1.23 4.88 -18.66
N VAL A 114 1.12 6.15 -18.26
CA VAL A 114 0.66 6.55 -16.93
C VAL A 114 -0.78 6.10 -16.69
N ASN A 115 -1.65 6.25 -17.69
CA ASN A 115 -3.04 5.79 -17.62
C ASN A 115 -3.13 4.29 -17.32
N ASN A 116 -2.31 3.48 -18.00
CA ASN A 116 -2.29 2.03 -17.80
C ASN A 116 -1.73 1.63 -16.43
N ILE A 117 -0.79 2.40 -15.88
CA ILE A 117 -0.15 2.09 -14.58
C ILE A 117 -1.10 2.35 -13.41
N PHE A 118 -1.90 3.42 -13.49
CA PHE A 118 -2.79 3.84 -12.41
C PHE A 118 -4.26 3.45 -12.65
N GLY A 119 -4.62 3.07 -13.88
CA GLY A 119 -5.99 2.75 -14.28
C GLY A 119 -6.92 3.96 -14.42
N VAL A 120 -6.42 5.18 -14.24
CA VAL A 120 -7.19 6.44 -14.36
C VAL A 120 -6.61 7.31 -15.48
N GLU A 121 -7.43 8.16 -16.08
CA GLU A 121 -6.98 9.05 -17.14
C GLU A 121 -6.17 10.24 -16.59
N PHE A 122 -5.01 10.48 -17.20
CA PHE A 122 -4.19 11.67 -16.97
C PHE A 122 -4.24 12.56 -18.20
N ALA A 123 -4.40 13.86 -17.98
CA ALA A 123 -4.23 14.89 -19.00
C ALA A 123 -2.87 15.58 -18.79
N THR A 124 -2.14 15.81 -19.87
CA THR A 124 -0.96 16.68 -19.83
C THR A 124 -1.43 18.13 -19.75
N VAL A 125 -1.01 18.84 -18.70
CA VAL A 125 -1.28 20.28 -18.56
C VAL A 125 -0.09 21.04 -19.11
N GLY A 126 -0.26 21.62 -20.31
CA GLY A 126 0.75 22.44 -20.99
C GLY A 126 1.59 21.66 -22.01
N GLY A 127 1.39 21.98 -23.29
CA GLY A 127 2.28 21.71 -24.41
C GLY A 127 2.70 23.03 -25.04
#